data_AF-A0A3N5PNA0-F1
#
_entry.id   AF-A0A3N5PNA0-F1
#
_cell.length_a   1.000
_cell.length_b   1.000
_cell.length_c   1.000
_cell.angle_alpha   90.00
_cell.angle_beta   90.00
_cell.angle_gamma   90.00
#
_symmetry.space_group_name_H-M   'P 1'
#
loop_
_entity.id
_entity.type
_entity.pdbx_description
1 polymer ?
#
loop_
_entity_poly.entity_id
_entity_poly.type
_entity_poly.pdbx_seq_one_letter_code
_entity_poly.pdbx_strand_id
1 'polypeptide(L)'
;MANITKSAGFVSKLEKDIVNELKAIGIKAKVTSEPVPTTKLFRLMVLSPQFKEMYHSERQSLVWRITEKAISQADQNRISMILTLTADEAKGK
;
A
#
# COMPACT_ATOMS: atom_id res chain seq x y z
N MET A 1 -1.56 -4.78 -27.02
CA MET A 1 -1.61 -3.68 -26.03
C MET A 1 -2.55 -4.11 -24.91
N ALA A 2 -2.04 -4.43 -23.72
CA ALA A 2 -2.85 -5.01 -22.64
C ALA A 2 -3.78 -3.96 -22.02
N ASN A 3 -5.02 -4.36 -21.73
CA ASN A 3 -6.10 -3.54 -21.15
C ASN A 3 -5.71 -2.79 -19.86
N ILE A 4 -5.25 -1.54 -20.00
CA ILE A 4 -4.95 -0.61 -18.89
C ILE A 4 -6.23 -0.26 -18.09
N THR A 5 -7.40 -0.37 -18.72
CA THR A 5 -8.70 -0.01 -18.14
C THR A 5 -9.15 -0.97 -17.03
N LYS A 6 -8.77 -2.25 -17.10
CA LYS A 6 -9.16 -3.26 -16.08
C LYS A 6 -8.27 -3.18 -14.84
N SER A 7 -6.98 -2.88 -15.02
CA SER A 7 -6.04 -2.63 -13.92
C SER A 7 -6.42 -1.38 -13.11
N ALA A 8 -6.93 -0.33 -13.76
CA ALA A 8 -7.42 0.86 -13.06
C ALA A 8 -8.56 0.52 -12.09
N GLY A 9 -9.49 -0.36 -12.49
CA GLY A 9 -10.62 -0.75 -11.65
C GLY A 9 -10.21 -1.46 -10.36
N PHE A 10 -9.29 -2.43 -10.43
CA PHE A 10 -8.82 -3.14 -9.24
C PHE A 10 -7.99 -2.22 -8.32
N VAL A 11 -7.08 -1.43 -8.89
CA VAL A 11 -6.23 -0.53 -8.12
C VAL A 11 -7.06 0.53 -7.40
N SER A 12 -8.02 1.18 -8.07
CA SER A 12 -8.90 2.15 -7.44
C SER A 12 -9.81 1.53 -6.38
N LYS A 13 -10.26 0.27 -6.58
CA LYS A 13 -10.99 -0.47 -5.54
C LYS A 13 -10.11 -0.69 -4.32
N LEU A 14 -8.89 -1.18 -4.51
CA LEU A 14 -7.94 -1.44 -3.43
C LEU A 14 -7.57 -0.17 -2.65
N GLU A 15 -7.35 0.96 -3.35
CA GLU A 15 -7.15 2.26 -2.70
C GLU A 15 -8.32 2.61 -1.77
N LYS A 16 -9.56 2.48 -2.27
CA LYS A 16 -10.77 2.78 -1.51
C LYS A 16 -10.93 1.86 -0.30
N ASP A 17 -10.69 0.56 -0.47
CA ASP A 17 -10.84 -0.42 0.60
C ASP A 17 -9.79 -0.18 1.71
N ILE A 18 -8.52 0.09 1.36
CA ILE A 18 -7.48 0.44 2.33
C ILE A 18 -7.84 1.74 3.09
N VAL A 19 -8.31 2.78 2.38
CA VAL A 19 -8.75 4.03 3.01
C VAL A 19 -9.89 3.78 4.01
N ASN A 20 -10.88 2.96 3.63
CA ASN A 20 -12.03 2.66 4.49
C ASN A 20 -11.63 1.90 5.75
N GLU A 21 -10.77 0.89 5.63
CA GLU A 21 -10.27 0.10 6.76
C GLU A 21 -9.41 0.96 7.71
N LEU A 22 -8.53 1.81 7.18
CA LEU A 22 -7.77 2.76 7.99
C LEU A 22 -8.68 3.73 8.73
N LYS A 23 -9.72 4.24 8.05
CA LYS A 23 -10.72 5.12 8.65
C LYS A 23 -11.51 4.42 9.76
N ALA A 24 -11.86 3.15 9.58
CA ALA A 24 -12.62 2.37 10.56
C ALA A 24 -11.88 2.19 11.89
N ILE A 25 -10.54 2.21 11.88
CA ILE A 25 -9.70 2.16 13.08
C ILE A 25 -9.20 3.55 13.54
N GLY A 26 -9.78 4.63 13.02
CA GLY A 26 -9.46 6.00 13.44
C GLY A 26 -8.24 6.63 12.78
N ILE A 27 -7.66 6.00 11.74
CA ILE A 27 -6.50 6.52 11.01
C ILE A 27 -6.96 7.25 9.75
N LYS A 28 -6.63 8.54 9.68
CA LYS A 28 -6.84 9.36 8.47
C LYS A 28 -5.64 9.20 7.57
N ALA A 29 -5.84 8.59 6.40
CA ALA A 29 -4.77 8.35 5.43
C ALA A 29 -5.17 8.77 4.02
N LYS A 30 -4.18 9.14 3.22
CA LYS A 30 -4.27 9.27 1.78
C LYS A 30 -3.57 8.07 1.16
N VAL A 31 -4.28 7.36 0.27
CA VAL A 31 -3.70 6.26 -0.52
C VAL A 31 -3.62 6.71 -1.97
N THR A 32 -2.48 6.49 -2.61
CA THR A 32 -2.27 6.78 -4.03
C THR A 32 -1.55 5.63 -4.69
N SER A 33 -1.86 5.36 -5.95
CA SER A 33 -1.15 4.41 -6.78
C SER A 33 -0.37 5.08 -7.91
N GLU A 34 0.76 4.49 -8.27
CA GLU A 34 1.52 4.84 -9.46
C GLU A 34 2.00 3.57 -10.18
N PRO A 35 2.04 3.54 -11.52
CA PRO A 35 2.70 2.45 -12.24
C PRO A 35 4.20 2.50 -11.97
N VAL A 36 4.83 1.35 -11.72
CA VAL A 36 6.28 1.28 -11.58
C VAL A 36 6.91 1.24 -12.98
N PRO A 37 7.75 2.22 -13.35
CA PRO A 37 8.37 2.28 -14.68
C PRO A 37 9.06 0.96 -15.04
N THR A 38 9.04 0.61 -16.32
CA THR A 38 9.66 -0.60 -16.91
C THR A 38 9.12 -1.95 -16.39
N THR A 39 8.11 -1.95 -15.51
CA THR A 39 7.46 -3.17 -15.01
C THR A 39 5.96 -3.20 -15.34
N LYS A 40 5.29 -4.31 -15.02
CA LYS A 40 3.82 -4.43 -15.05
C LYS A 40 3.18 -4.22 -13.67
N LEU A 41 3.92 -3.67 -12.73
CA LEU A 41 3.52 -3.53 -11.33
C LEU A 41 2.97 -2.13 -11.06
N PHE A 42 2.14 -2.05 -10.01
CA PHE A 42 1.68 -0.79 -9.43
C PHE A 42 2.23 -0.68 -8.01
N ARG A 43 2.67 0.52 -7.63
CA ARG A 43 3.06 0.85 -6.27
C ARG A 43 1.92 1.59 -5.60
N LEU A 44 1.51 1.14 -4.43
CA LEU A 44 0.59 1.87 -3.55
C LEU A 44 1.40 2.59 -2.48
N MET A 45 1.11 3.87 -2.27
CA MET A 45 1.66 4.69 -1.20
C MET A 45 0.55 5.05 -0.23
N VAL A 46 0.76 4.78 1.06
CA VAL A 46 -0.16 5.13 2.15
C VAL A 46 0.50 6.20 3.00
N LEU A 47 -0.11 7.38 3.08
CA LEU A 47 0.40 8.52 3.82
C LEU A 47 -0.58 8.90 4.93
N SER A 48 -0.10 8.94 6.17
CA SER A 48 -0.87 9.37 7.32
C SER A 48 0.03 10.11 8.33
N PRO A 49 -0.38 11.27 8.86
CA PRO A 49 0.34 11.92 9.96
C PRO A 49 0.47 11.02 11.20
N GLN A 50 -0.55 10.19 11.47
CA GLN A 50 -0.56 9.27 12.60
C GLN A 50 0.54 8.21 12.55
N PHE A 51 1.09 7.91 11.36
CA PHE A 51 2.19 6.96 11.25
C PHE A 51 3.47 7.44 11.95
N LYS A 52 3.65 8.74 12.18
CA LYS A 52 4.83 9.26 12.90
C LYS A 52 4.97 8.68 14.30
N GLU A 53 3.85 8.39 14.95
CA GLU A 53 3.79 7.86 16.32
C GLU A 53 3.93 6.34 16.38
N MET A 54 4.12 5.68 15.23
CA MET A 54 4.25 4.22 15.14
C MET A 54 5.68 3.84 14.77
N TYR A 55 6.16 2.70 15.27
CA TYR A 55 7.40 2.10 14.77
C TYR A 55 7.23 1.65 13.32
N HIS A 56 8.34 1.58 12.57
CA HIS A 56 8.29 1.19 11.16
C HIS A 56 7.64 -0.19 10.93
N SER A 57 7.97 -1.17 11.79
CA SER A 57 7.39 -2.51 11.77
C SER A 57 5.88 -2.51 12.01
N GLU A 58 5.40 -1.64 12.91
CA GLU A 58 3.97 -1.49 13.19
C GLU A 58 3.22 -0.90 11.99
N ARG A 59 3.80 0.10 11.32
CA ARG A 59 3.23 0.68 10.10
C ARG A 59 3.07 -0.38 9.01
N GLN A 60 4.12 -1.16 8.75
CA GLN A 60 4.10 -2.22 7.74
C GLN A 60 3.08 -3.30 8.09
N SER A 61 3.11 -3.79 9.33
CA SER A 61 2.19 -4.84 9.82
C SER A 61 0.73 -4.38 9.74
N LEU A 62 0.48 -3.12 10.07
CA LEU A 62 -0.85 -2.53 9.99
C LEU A 62 -1.37 -2.50 8.54
N VAL A 63 -0.58 -1.93 7.62
CA VAL A 63 -0.97 -1.83 6.22
C VAL A 63 -1.18 -3.22 5.63
N TRP A 64 -0.30 -4.17 5.94
CA TRP A 64 -0.43 -5.56 5.48
C TRP A 64 -1.73 -6.21 5.96
N ARG A 65 -2.01 -6.17 7.27
CA ARG A 65 -3.25 -6.71 7.85
C ARG A 65 -4.51 -6.09 7.26
N ILE A 66 -4.47 -4.80 6.93
CA ILE A 66 -5.58 -4.09 6.28
C ILE A 66 -5.73 -4.57 4.83
N THR A 67 -4.63 -4.71 4.10
CA THR A 67 -4.64 -5.24 2.74
C THR A 67 -5.19 -6.66 2.68
N GLU A 68 -4.83 -7.53 3.64
CA GLU A 68 -5.37 -8.89 3.75
C GLU A 68 -6.89 -8.91 3.91
N LYS A 69 -7.46 -7.95 4.64
CA LYS A 69 -8.93 -7.80 4.78
C LYS A 69 -9.60 -7.26 3.52
N ALA A 70 -8.88 -6.42 2.76
CA ALA A 70 -9.42 -5.71 1.60
C ALA A 70 -9.50 -6.60 0.33
N ILE A 71 -8.70 -7.66 0.23
CA ILE A 71 -8.58 -8.46 -1.00
C ILE A 71 -8.72 -9.96 -0.76
N SER A 72 -9.04 -10.70 -1.83
CA SER A 72 -9.13 -12.15 -1.77
C SER A 72 -7.77 -12.81 -1.53
N GLN A 73 -7.76 -14.00 -0.92
CA GLN A 73 -6.53 -14.78 -0.72
C GLN A 73 -5.76 -15.02 -2.03
N ALA A 74 -6.46 -15.21 -3.14
CA ALA A 74 -5.86 -15.38 -4.46
C ALA A 74 -5.13 -14.12 -4.96
N ASP A 75 -5.63 -12.93 -4.60
CA ASP A 75 -5.00 -11.66 -4.92
C ASP A 75 -3.85 -11.32 -3.97
N GLN A 76 -3.90 -11.76 -2.70
CA GLN A 76 -2.81 -11.58 -1.73
C GLN A 76 -1.49 -12.16 -2.24
N ASN A 77 -1.53 -13.34 -2.89
CA ASN A 77 -0.35 -14.00 -3.46
C ASN A 77 0.31 -13.22 -4.61
N ARG A 78 -0.34 -12.16 -5.12
CA ARG A 78 0.19 -11.31 -6.19
C ARG A 78 0.82 -10.03 -5.67
N ILE A 79 0.77 -9.79 -4.36
CA ILE A 79 1.33 -8.59 -3.74
C ILE A 79 2.77 -8.87 -3.29
N SER A 80 3.69 -8.07 -3.80
CA SER A 80 5.08 -8.01 -3.33
C SER A 80 5.26 -6.80 -2.41
N MET A 81 5.88 -7.00 -1.24
CA MET A 81 6.30 -5.89 -0.37
C MET A 81 7.60 -5.26 -0.89
N ILE A 82 7.64 -3.93 -0.97
CA ILE A 82 8.86 -3.17 -1.26
C ILE A 82 9.30 -2.49 0.03
N LEU A 83 10.53 -2.77 0.48
CA LEU A 83 11.19 -2.03 1.55
C LEU A 83 11.93 -0.84 0.94
N THR A 84 11.52 0.37 1.30
CA THR A 84 12.20 1.61 0.88
C THR A 84 12.93 2.17 2.08
N LEU A 85 14.23 2.43 1.93
CA LEU A 85 15.09 3.02 2.95
C LEU A 85 15.37 4.48 2.59
N THR A 86 15.42 5.36 3.58
CA THR A 86 16.03 6.68 3.45
C THR A 86 17.55 6.55 3.24
N ALA A 87 18.19 7.62 2.79
CA ALA A 87 19.64 7.64 2.58
C ALA A 87 20.43 7.40 3.88
N ASP A 88 19.87 7.76 5.04
CA ASP A 88 20.48 7.53 6.35
C ASP A 88 20.24 6.09 6.82
N GLU A 89 19.01 5.58 6.70
CA GLU A 89 18.71 4.18 7.01
C GLU A 89 19.52 3.21 6.14
N ALA A 90 19.74 3.52 4.85
CA ALA A 90 20.59 2.74 3.96
C ALA A 90 22.07 2.72 4.39
N LYS A 91 22.50 3.72 5.17
CA LYS A 91 23.83 3.79 5.78
C LYS A 91 23.85 3.24 7.21
N GLY A 92 22.73 2.71 7.71
CA GLY A 92 22.58 2.21 9.08
C GLY A 92 22.53 3.31 10.14
N LYS A 93 22.05 4.51 9.78
CA LYS A 93 21.92 5.67 10.65
C LYS A 93 20.48 6.00 10.98
#